data_AF-A0A150UQM2-F1
#
_entry.id   AF-A0A150UQM2-F1
#
_cell.length_a   1.000
_cell.length_b   1.000
_cell.length_c   1.000
_cell.angle_alpha   90.00
_cell.angle_beta   90.00
_cell.angle_gamma   90.00
#
_symmetry.space_group_name_H-M   'P 1'
#
loop_
_entity.id
_entity.type
_entity.pdbx_description
1 polymer ?
#
loop_
_entity_poly.entity_id
_entity_poly.type
_entity_poly.pdbx_seq_one_letter_code
_entity_poly.pdbx_strand_id
1 'polypeptide(L)'
;MHLRNTLVFPPTDYQNENVSGSPSGTNLEAQLVYQNSTISKPGQNIIIGTDSESSSWDDSGPPSTSTASSGLTKCPCETLEDAITENKNGRRKGSLQPEQRQQALEFRACLRCKVLNKICDKGEPCGGCKPSYARLWQVPYTRMDITDIGYFMKDWKADYERHISLGVSDGNIESFSTAYRTLYITHGYGHFISINARKVFVQDEKCFGINWVESHENIRAFEVQTAQLSAGKEGVSTTVLSVYLDRHIDSGFEAFVNEYFKGTIFITEILKIAFRYYQNEKLPSVRKALKLVLAYNLTFHVTMVEGLSEEEQFIGKIDDVRSKFNGKTIAPFMVNFQIKTAMAQVWRKLHEDILQDLSLLYSSVLTGDKLEHFPTIFMITAILLAIWEEMQFDCYYHELDENAVNEFCEKMESSPVAVLLGLFQAISSKLPSLQAWDTRQHHHVLSSNAAACDALSEVRKLVNKHKNYLSGRFSAIFNRDDFDCLSSKLLSQLVIS
;
A
#
# COMPACT_ATOMS: atom_id res chain seq x y z
N MET A 1 22.28 10.20 -13.05
CA MET A 1 22.09 9.15 -12.03
C MET A 1 21.98 9.88 -10.70
N HIS A 2 20.79 10.03 -10.14
CA HIS A 2 20.63 10.64 -8.81
C HIS A 2 19.71 9.75 -8.00
N LEU A 3 20.19 9.30 -6.85
CA LEU A 3 19.43 8.50 -5.92
C LEU A 3 18.99 9.34 -4.72
N ARG A 4 17.96 8.84 -4.04
CA ARG A 4 17.24 9.47 -2.94
C ARG A 4 18.18 9.96 -1.82
N ASN A 5 17.82 11.08 -1.20
CA ASN A 5 18.35 11.46 0.12
C ASN A 5 17.66 10.64 1.21
N THR A 6 17.84 9.32 1.19
CA THR A 6 17.22 8.42 2.16
C THR A 6 18.04 8.46 3.45
N LEU A 7 17.37 8.52 4.60
CA LEU A 7 18.06 8.32 5.88
C LEU A 7 18.63 6.89 5.94
N VAL A 8 19.87 6.75 6.40
CA VAL A 8 20.58 5.46 6.42
C VAL A 8 21.31 5.33 7.73
N PHE A 9 20.85 4.33 8.48
CA PHE A 9 21.39 3.98 9.79
C PHE A 9 22.48 2.91 9.58
N PRO A 10 23.62 2.99 10.29
CA PRO A 10 24.66 1.98 10.20
C PRO A 10 24.13 0.62 10.68
N PRO A 11 24.71 -0.50 10.20
CA PRO A 11 24.51 -1.78 10.88
C PRO A 11 24.97 -1.62 12.33
N THR A 12 24.14 -2.03 13.28
CA THR A 12 24.53 -2.07 14.69
C THR A 12 25.51 -3.21 14.89
N ASP A 13 26.80 -2.90 15.00
CA ASP A 13 27.86 -3.82 15.43
C ASP A 13 27.71 -4.19 16.93
N TYR A 14 26.60 -4.83 17.29
CA TYR A 14 26.51 -5.59 18.52
C TYR A 14 27.18 -6.94 18.30
N GLN A 15 28.47 -7.01 18.57
CA GLN A 15 29.17 -8.28 18.68
C GLN A 15 28.54 -9.09 19.82
N ASN A 16 28.24 -10.36 19.55
CA ASN A 16 27.76 -11.32 20.54
C ASN A 16 28.87 -11.64 21.56
N GLU A 17 28.99 -10.85 22.62
CA GLU A 17 29.67 -11.31 23.83
C GLU A 17 28.74 -12.26 24.61
N ASN A 18 29.11 -13.54 24.63
CA ASN A 18 28.37 -14.58 25.33
C ASN A 18 28.30 -14.32 26.84
N VAL A 19 27.12 -13.93 27.34
CA VAL A 19 26.78 -14.04 28.76
C VAL A 19 25.68 -15.08 28.92
N SER A 20 26.09 -16.30 29.26
CA SER A 20 25.18 -17.40 29.58
C SER A 20 24.45 -17.14 30.90
N GLY A 21 23.20 -16.69 30.83
CA GLY A 21 22.35 -16.51 32.00
C GLY A 21 20.88 -16.44 31.61
N SER A 22 20.15 -17.55 31.78
CA SER A 22 18.69 -17.56 31.60
C SER A 22 18.02 -16.69 32.67
N PRO A 23 17.00 -15.91 32.29
CA PRO A 23 15.78 -15.94 33.08
C PRO A 23 14.52 -16.12 32.23
N SER A 24 13.64 -16.97 32.73
CA SER A 24 12.24 -17.09 32.36
C SER A 24 11.43 -15.84 32.73
N GLY A 25 10.49 -15.42 31.88
CA GLY A 25 9.34 -14.61 32.33
C GLY A 25 8.86 -13.53 31.37
N THR A 26 7.56 -13.57 31.07
CA THR A 26 6.71 -12.47 30.58
C THR A 26 7.15 -11.69 29.34
N ASN A 27 6.56 -12.05 28.19
CA ASN A 27 6.24 -11.07 27.13
C ASN A 27 5.37 -9.95 27.73
N LEU A 28 5.76 -8.70 27.51
CA LEU A 28 4.94 -7.53 27.82
C LEU A 28 4.90 -6.63 26.58
N GLU A 29 3.71 -6.46 26.03
CA GLU A 29 3.46 -5.73 24.79
C GLU A 29 3.70 -4.22 24.98
N ALA A 30 4.55 -3.63 24.15
CA ALA A 30 4.69 -2.18 24.04
C ALA A 30 3.55 -1.58 23.18
N GLN A 31 2.32 -1.63 23.69
CA GLN A 31 1.25 -0.75 23.23
C GLN A 31 1.31 0.57 24.02
N LEU A 32 1.14 1.72 23.34
CA LEU A 32 0.32 2.90 23.74
C LEU A 32 0.77 4.23 23.11
N VAL A 33 0.43 4.47 21.83
CA VAL A 33 -0.14 5.78 21.41
C VAL A 33 -1.19 5.51 20.32
N TYR A 34 -2.43 5.24 20.72
CA TYR A 34 -3.60 5.31 19.85
C TYR A 34 -4.75 5.95 20.64
N GLN A 35 -5.13 7.16 20.27
CA GLN A 35 -6.40 7.77 20.70
C GLN A 35 -7.17 8.25 19.47
N ASN A 36 -8.15 7.45 19.05
CA ASN A 36 -9.15 7.89 18.09
C ASN A 36 -10.19 8.75 18.82
N SER A 37 -10.42 9.97 18.32
CA SER A 37 -11.45 10.86 18.85
C SER A 37 -12.82 10.49 18.29
N THR A 38 -13.62 9.72 19.04
CA THR A 38 -15.00 9.40 18.64
C THR A 38 -15.93 10.59 18.89
N ILE A 39 -16.62 11.07 17.85
CA ILE A 39 -17.61 12.15 17.96
C ILE A 39 -18.93 11.58 18.49
N SER A 40 -19.33 12.02 19.69
CA SER A 40 -20.60 11.63 20.33
C SER A 40 -21.79 12.45 19.84
N LYS A 41 -22.93 11.78 19.60
CA LYS A 41 -24.29 12.37 19.71
C LYS A 41 -25.25 11.37 20.40
N PRO A 42 -26.34 11.83 21.05
CA PRO A 42 -26.84 11.13 22.24
C PRO A 42 -28.16 10.35 22.08
N GLY A 43 -28.23 9.22 22.79
CA GLY A 43 -29.36 8.82 23.65
C GLY A 43 -30.62 8.19 23.05
N GLN A 44 -30.94 6.95 23.50
CA GLN A 44 -32.19 6.62 24.19
C GLN A 44 -32.21 5.19 24.81
N ASN A 45 -32.40 5.14 26.14
CA ASN A 45 -33.06 4.15 27.02
C ASN A 45 -32.93 2.61 26.84
N ILE A 46 -32.11 2.01 27.72
CA ILE A 46 -32.49 1.08 28.83
C ILE A 46 -33.75 0.18 28.67
N ILE A 47 -33.57 -1.16 28.76
CA ILE A 47 -34.31 -2.11 29.66
C ILE A 47 -33.32 -3.18 30.20
N ILE A 48 -33.56 -3.73 31.40
CA ILE A 48 -32.66 -4.58 32.22
C ILE A 48 -33.21 -6.02 32.36
N GLY A 49 -32.32 -7.02 32.55
CA GLY A 49 -32.63 -8.37 33.08
C GLY A 49 -31.49 -9.37 32.85
N THR A 50 -30.49 -9.50 33.74
CA THR A 50 -30.41 -10.37 34.95
C THR A 50 -30.22 -11.88 34.70
N ASP A 51 -28.96 -12.30 34.82
CA ASP A 51 -28.33 -13.55 35.29
C ASP A 51 -29.17 -14.80 35.63
N SER A 52 -28.65 -15.99 35.26
CA SER A 52 -28.24 -17.06 36.21
C SER A 52 -27.49 -18.22 35.51
N GLU A 53 -26.73 -18.99 36.28
CA GLU A 53 -25.66 -19.92 35.85
C GLU A 53 -26.06 -21.42 35.80
N SER A 54 -25.06 -22.29 35.49
CA SER A 54 -24.97 -23.76 35.74
C SER A 54 -25.65 -24.74 34.75
N SER A 55 -25.15 -25.97 34.49
CA SER A 55 -23.81 -26.60 34.67
C SER A 55 -23.68 -27.97 33.95
N SER A 56 -22.49 -28.26 33.41
CA SER A 56 -21.72 -29.53 33.14
C SER A 56 -22.31 -30.99 33.13
N TRP A 57 -21.44 -31.93 32.64
CA TRP A 57 -21.46 -33.42 32.62
C TRP A 57 -22.11 -34.07 31.37
N ASP A 58 -21.38 -34.73 30.44
CA ASP A 58 -20.69 -36.06 30.45
C ASP A 58 -21.68 -37.26 30.25
N ASP A 59 -21.43 -38.38 29.54
CA ASP A 59 -20.33 -38.91 28.70
C ASP A 59 -20.81 -40.19 27.90
N SER A 60 -19.99 -40.73 26.97
CA SER A 60 -19.93 -42.14 26.47
C SER A 60 -20.94 -42.74 25.43
N GLY A 61 -20.42 -43.62 24.56
CA GLY A 61 -21.13 -44.45 23.53
C GLY A 61 -21.38 -45.92 23.96
N PRO A 62 -21.30 -46.99 23.11
CA PRO A 62 -20.87 -47.09 21.69
C PRO A 62 -21.75 -48.09 20.82
N PRO A 63 -21.29 -49.07 19.95
CA PRO A 63 -21.97 -49.34 18.64
C PRO A 63 -22.35 -50.83 18.31
N SER A 64 -22.95 -51.10 17.13
CA SER A 64 -23.10 -52.45 16.46
C SER A 64 -23.97 -52.35 15.18
N THR A 65 -24.19 -53.37 14.34
CA THR A 65 -23.36 -54.12 13.36
C THR A 65 -24.30 -54.89 12.39
N SER A 66 -23.79 -55.34 11.24
CA SER A 66 -24.24 -56.49 10.40
C SER A 66 -25.60 -56.55 9.62
N THR A 67 -25.46 -56.47 8.29
CA THR A 67 -25.81 -57.47 7.23
C THR A 67 -27.18 -58.22 7.10
N ALA A 68 -27.69 -58.24 5.85
CA ALA A 68 -28.19 -59.41 5.06
C ALA A 68 -29.70 -59.59 4.69
N SER A 69 -29.90 -59.80 3.37
CA SER A 69 -30.77 -60.79 2.66
C SER A 69 -32.33 -60.77 2.69
N SER A 70 -32.90 -60.37 1.53
CA SER A 70 -33.90 -61.07 0.68
C SER A 70 -35.18 -61.76 1.23
N GLY A 71 -36.34 -61.46 0.61
CA GLY A 71 -37.55 -62.30 0.62
C GLY A 71 -38.73 -61.69 -0.15
N LEU A 72 -39.39 -62.44 -1.05
CA LEU A 72 -40.50 -61.96 -1.91
C LEU A 72 -41.90 -62.24 -1.33
N THR A 73 -42.88 -61.38 -1.64
CA THR A 73 -44.32 -61.71 -1.81
C THR A 73 -44.98 -60.68 -2.76
N LYS A 74 -46.02 -61.05 -3.51
CA LYS A 74 -46.54 -60.30 -4.70
C LYS A 74 -47.97 -59.73 -4.55
N CYS A 75 -48.14 -58.48 -5.03
CA CYS A 75 -49.30 -57.91 -5.78
C CYS A 75 -50.66 -57.72 -5.05
N PRO A 76 -51.59 -56.86 -5.57
CA PRO A 76 -51.58 -56.10 -6.85
C PRO A 76 -51.93 -54.58 -6.80
N CYS A 77 -51.60 -53.86 -7.90
CA CYS A 77 -52.09 -52.52 -8.35
C CYS A 77 -51.97 -51.30 -7.39
N GLU A 78 -51.68 -50.07 -7.84
CA GLU A 78 -51.33 -49.49 -9.16
C GLU A 78 -49.93 -48.78 -9.04
N THR A 79 -49.32 -48.08 -10.00
CA THR A 79 -49.69 -47.58 -11.34
C THR A 79 -48.44 -47.64 -12.26
N LEU A 80 -48.47 -47.05 -13.47
CA LEU A 80 -47.28 -46.87 -14.33
C LEU A 80 -46.70 -45.46 -14.21
N GLU A 81 -45.37 -45.37 -14.07
CA GLU A 81 -44.56 -44.36 -14.76
C GLU A 81 -43.32 -45.05 -15.35
N ASP A 82 -43.23 -45.09 -16.68
CA ASP A 82 -42.11 -45.69 -17.41
C ASP A 82 -40.99 -44.67 -17.69
N ALA A 83 -39.76 -45.16 -17.78
CA ALA A 83 -38.55 -44.34 -17.80
C ALA A 83 -38.28 -43.61 -19.12
N ILE A 84 -37.72 -42.40 -19.04
CA ILE A 84 -36.84 -41.84 -20.08
C ILE A 84 -35.51 -41.42 -19.46
N THR A 85 -34.44 -42.03 -19.97
CA THR A 85 -33.05 -41.74 -19.61
C THR A 85 -32.57 -40.48 -20.33
N GLU A 86 -32.57 -39.32 -19.68
CA GLU A 86 -31.94 -38.12 -20.25
C GLU A 86 -30.49 -37.91 -19.77
N ASN A 87 -29.58 -37.91 -20.75
CA ASN A 87 -28.19 -37.48 -20.58
C ASN A 87 -28.13 -36.03 -20.07
N LYS A 88 -27.63 -35.80 -18.85
CA LYS A 88 -27.35 -34.46 -18.31
C LYS A 88 -26.11 -33.79 -18.92
N ASN A 89 -26.09 -33.68 -20.25
CA ASN A 89 -25.09 -32.90 -20.97
C ASN A 89 -25.56 -31.45 -21.17
N GLY A 90 -24.83 -30.51 -20.57
CA GLY A 90 -24.48 -29.28 -21.29
C GLY A 90 -25.50 -28.14 -21.37
N ARG A 91 -26.47 -27.99 -20.46
CA ARG A 91 -27.21 -26.70 -20.35
C ARG A 91 -26.32 -25.67 -19.63
N ARG A 92 -25.59 -24.85 -20.39
CA ARG A 92 -24.85 -23.70 -19.85
C ARG A 92 -25.85 -22.79 -19.13
N LYS A 93 -25.76 -22.69 -17.80
CA LYS A 93 -26.48 -21.65 -17.05
C LYS A 93 -26.08 -20.30 -17.63
N GLY A 94 -27.07 -19.50 -18.03
CA GLY A 94 -26.85 -18.15 -18.52
C GLY A 94 -26.27 -17.24 -17.44
N SER A 95 -26.01 -15.98 -17.80
CA SER A 95 -25.65 -14.95 -16.83
C SER A 95 -26.66 -14.91 -15.68
N LEU A 96 -26.17 -14.80 -14.44
CA LEU A 96 -27.02 -14.77 -13.25
C LEU A 96 -28.07 -13.64 -13.33
N GLN A 97 -29.23 -13.87 -12.71
CA GLN A 97 -30.23 -12.83 -12.50
C GLN A 97 -29.65 -11.69 -11.63
N PRO A 98 -30.13 -10.43 -11.74
CA PRO A 98 -29.55 -9.29 -11.01
C PRO A 98 -29.40 -9.53 -9.50
N GLU A 99 -30.43 -10.10 -8.87
CA GLU A 99 -30.46 -10.44 -7.44
C GLU A 99 -29.41 -11.51 -7.05
N GLN A 100 -29.14 -12.48 -7.95
CA GLN A 100 -28.10 -13.49 -7.77
C GLN A 100 -26.69 -12.94 -8.04
N ARG A 101 -26.53 -11.91 -8.89
CA ARG A 101 -25.27 -11.17 -9.04
C ARG A 101 -24.96 -10.40 -7.77
N GLN A 102 -25.97 -9.75 -7.18
CA GLN A 102 -25.84 -9.03 -5.93
C GLN A 102 -25.45 -9.98 -4.78
N GLN A 103 -26.08 -11.14 -4.64
CA GLN A 103 -25.65 -12.16 -3.68
C GLN A 103 -24.22 -12.68 -3.94
N ALA A 104 -23.79 -12.82 -5.20
CA ALA A 104 -22.41 -13.22 -5.54
C ALA A 104 -21.36 -12.12 -5.26
N LEU A 105 -21.79 -10.86 -5.06
CA LEU A 105 -20.97 -9.73 -4.64
C LEU A 105 -20.99 -9.52 -3.11
N GLU A 106 -22.12 -9.81 -2.45
CA GLU A 106 -22.32 -9.64 -1.00
C GLU A 106 -21.75 -10.79 -0.15
N PHE A 107 -21.76 -12.04 -0.67
CA PHE A 107 -21.10 -13.17 -0.01
C PHE A 107 -19.64 -13.31 -0.47
N ARG A 108 -18.76 -13.85 0.40
CA ARG A 108 -17.30 -14.07 0.20
C ARG A 108 -16.94 -15.01 -0.97
N ALA A 109 -17.31 -14.62 -2.18
CA ALA A 109 -16.92 -15.27 -3.42
C ALA A 109 -15.43 -15.03 -3.70
N CYS A 110 -14.75 -16.02 -4.28
CA CYS A 110 -13.40 -15.78 -4.75
C CYS A 110 -13.39 -14.78 -5.92
N LEU A 111 -12.26 -14.10 -6.12
CA LEU A 111 -12.05 -13.11 -7.17
C LEU A 111 -12.44 -13.62 -8.56
N ARG A 112 -12.10 -14.88 -8.88
CA ARG A 112 -12.52 -15.55 -10.13
C ARG A 112 -14.03 -15.62 -10.29
N CYS A 113 -14.77 -16.00 -9.24
CA CYS A 113 -16.23 -16.06 -9.25
C CYS A 113 -16.86 -14.67 -9.32
N LYS A 114 -16.28 -13.69 -8.59
CA LYS A 114 -16.68 -12.27 -8.61
C LYS A 114 -16.58 -11.70 -10.03
N VAL A 115 -15.41 -11.86 -10.68
CA VAL A 115 -15.19 -11.46 -12.09
C VAL A 115 -16.08 -12.22 -13.07
N LEU A 116 -16.33 -13.52 -12.85
CA LEU A 116 -17.17 -14.33 -13.74
C LEU A 116 -18.68 -14.10 -13.58
N ASN A 117 -19.12 -13.30 -12.60
CA ASN A 117 -20.52 -13.21 -12.18
C ASN A 117 -21.15 -14.61 -11.98
N LYS A 118 -20.46 -15.45 -11.19
CA LYS A 118 -20.88 -16.82 -10.86
C LYS A 118 -20.94 -17.02 -9.34
N ILE A 119 -21.88 -17.85 -8.89
CA ILE A 119 -21.94 -18.32 -7.51
C ILE A 119 -20.61 -19.02 -7.17
N CYS A 120 -20.01 -18.66 -6.03
CA CYS A 120 -18.79 -19.31 -5.54
C CYS A 120 -19.14 -20.50 -4.67
N ASP A 121 -18.67 -21.68 -5.08
CA ASP A 121 -18.81 -22.89 -4.27
C ASP A 121 -17.85 -22.89 -3.06
N LYS A 122 -18.07 -23.84 -2.14
CA LYS A 122 -17.18 -24.14 -1.02
C LYS A 122 -15.90 -24.83 -1.50
N GLY A 123 -14.87 -24.84 -0.64
CA GLY A 123 -13.53 -25.38 -0.93
C GLY A 123 -12.53 -24.32 -1.41
N GLU A 124 -11.28 -24.75 -1.59
CA GLU A 124 -10.16 -23.97 -2.15
C GLU A 124 -9.27 -24.88 -3.02
N PRO A 125 -9.15 -24.64 -4.34
CA PRO A 125 -9.98 -23.76 -5.15
C PRO A 125 -11.45 -24.19 -5.17
N CYS A 126 -12.36 -23.24 -5.40
CA CYS A 126 -13.80 -23.49 -5.39
C CYS A 126 -14.22 -24.52 -6.47
N GLY A 127 -15.36 -25.20 -6.26
CA GLY A 127 -15.95 -26.11 -7.25
C GLY A 127 -16.05 -25.51 -8.66
N GLY A 128 -16.73 -24.38 -8.81
CA GLY A 128 -16.85 -23.61 -10.06
C GLY A 128 -15.55 -23.00 -10.61
N CYS A 129 -14.42 -23.17 -9.90
CA CYS A 129 -13.08 -22.73 -10.26
C CYS A 129 -12.23 -23.88 -10.85
N LYS A 130 -12.68 -25.13 -10.74
CA LYS A 130 -12.07 -26.32 -11.38
C LYS A 130 -12.39 -26.35 -12.88
N PRO A 131 -11.56 -27.03 -13.70
CA PRO A 131 -10.80 -26.36 -14.73
C PRO A 131 -11.67 -25.76 -15.85
N SER A 132 -11.79 -24.43 -15.86
CA SER A 132 -12.42 -23.68 -16.95
C SER A 132 -11.36 -23.25 -17.96
N TYR A 133 -11.45 -23.70 -19.22
CA TYR A 133 -10.47 -23.46 -20.30
C TYR A 133 -10.31 -21.98 -20.78
N ALA A 134 -10.68 -20.98 -19.98
CA ALA A 134 -10.66 -19.57 -20.35
C ALA A 134 -9.39 -18.85 -19.84
N ARG A 135 -9.01 -17.73 -20.50
CA ARG A 135 -7.88 -16.86 -20.11
C ARG A 135 -7.91 -16.38 -18.64
N LEU A 136 -9.08 -16.47 -17.99
CA LEU A 136 -9.31 -16.14 -16.57
C LEU A 136 -8.51 -16.95 -15.53
N TRP A 137 -7.70 -17.94 -15.91
CA TRP A 137 -6.71 -18.53 -14.98
C TRP A 137 -5.70 -17.52 -14.45
N GLN A 138 -5.45 -16.44 -15.19
CA GLN A 138 -4.50 -15.38 -14.83
C GLN A 138 -5.03 -14.50 -13.68
N VAL A 139 -6.34 -14.49 -13.41
CA VAL A 139 -6.90 -13.95 -12.17
C VAL A 139 -6.60 -14.94 -11.03
N PRO A 140 -6.02 -14.54 -9.90
CA PRO A 140 -5.74 -15.46 -8.79
C PRO A 140 -7.03 -16.03 -8.19
N TYR A 141 -6.98 -17.29 -7.71
CA TYR A 141 -8.00 -17.79 -6.81
C TYR A 141 -7.70 -17.29 -5.40
N THR A 142 -8.39 -16.23 -4.99
CA THR A 142 -8.35 -15.70 -3.62
C THR A 142 -9.71 -15.17 -3.23
N ARG A 143 -10.03 -15.18 -1.93
CA ARG A 143 -11.21 -14.51 -1.35
C ARG A 143 -10.90 -13.11 -0.80
N MET A 144 -9.64 -12.67 -0.88
CA MET A 144 -9.22 -11.34 -0.49
C MET A 144 -9.86 -10.30 -1.41
N ASP A 145 -10.54 -9.31 -0.84
CA ASP A 145 -11.01 -8.15 -1.59
C ASP A 145 -9.89 -7.12 -1.79
N ILE A 146 -10.06 -6.19 -2.72
CA ILE A 146 -9.07 -5.12 -2.96
C ILE A 146 -8.92 -4.22 -1.72
N THR A 147 -9.99 -4.07 -0.93
CA THR A 147 -9.98 -3.33 0.34
C THR A 147 -9.15 -4.02 1.42
N ASP A 148 -9.11 -5.36 1.42
CA ASP A 148 -8.39 -6.13 2.42
C ASP A 148 -6.87 -5.99 2.29
N ILE A 149 -6.38 -5.53 1.12
CA ILE A 149 -4.96 -5.21 0.89
C ILE A 149 -4.46 -4.12 1.86
N GLY A 150 -5.34 -3.24 2.36
CA GLY A 150 -4.99 -2.25 3.38
C GLY A 150 -4.48 -2.89 4.69
N TYR A 151 -5.00 -4.07 5.06
CA TYR A 151 -4.52 -4.79 6.24
C TYR A 151 -3.11 -5.35 6.05
N PHE A 152 -2.74 -5.80 4.85
CA PHE A 152 -1.38 -6.27 4.56
C PHE A 152 -0.32 -5.18 4.78
N MET A 153 -0.65 -3.91 4.47
CA MET A 153 0.26 -2.78 4.66
C MET A 153 0.27 -2.21 6.09
N LYS A 154 -0.64 -2.65 6.96
CA LYS A 154 -0.72 -2.17 8.35
C LYS A 154 0.48 -2.60 9.19
N ASP A 155 0.92 -3.84 9.00
CA ASP A 155 1.97 -4.46 9.82
C ASP A 155 3.38 -4.23 9.26
N TRP A 156 3.50 -3.70 8.04
CA TRP A 156 4.77 -3.20 7.50
C TRP A 156 5.13 -1.87 8.18
N LYS A 157 6.30 -1.81 8.84
CA LYS A 157 6.76 -0.63 9.60
C LYS A 157 8.20 -0.20 9.28
N ALA A 158 8.79 -0.73 8.21
CA ALA A 158 10.17 -0.39 7.81
C ALA A 158 10.36 1.12 7.53
N ASP A 159 9.28 1.88 7.37
CA ASP A 159 9.26 3.34 7.24
C ASP A 159 9.56 4.11 8.55
N TYR A 160 9.33 3.53 9.73
CA TYR A 160 9.58 4.23 11.01
C TYR A 160 10.13 3.39 12.17
N GLU A 161 10.04 2.06 12.16
CA GLU A 161 10.40 1.21 13.32
C GLU A 161 11.88 1.38 13.74
N ARG A 162 12.76 1.63 12.76
CA ARG A 162 14.19 1.89 12.96
C ARG A 162 14.53 3.25 13.59
N HIS A 163 13.58 4.19 13.61
CA HIS A 163 13.72 5.43 14.37
C HIS A 163 13.40 5.23 15.85
N ILE A 164 12.57 4.22 16.20
CA ILE A 164 12.24 3.89 17.59
C ILE A 164 13.43 3.22 18.29
N SER A 165 14.22 2.42 17.57
CA SER A 165 15.39 1.71 18.11
C SER A 165 16.57 2.61 18.51
N LEU A 166 16.60 3.90 18.13
CA LEU A 166 17.72 4.81 18.36
C LEU A 166 17.69 5.53 19.73
N GLY A 167 17.21 4.83 20.77
CA GLY A 167 17.28 5.32 22.15
C GLY A 167 16.27 6.42 22.51
N VAL A 168 15.39 6.85 21.60
CA VAL A 168 14.24 7.71 21.93
C VAL A 168 13.04 6.85 22.32
N SER A 169 13.16 6.18 23.46
CA SER A 169 12.01 5.63 24.17
C SER A 169 11.46 6.66 25.15
N ASP A 170 10.20 6.49 25.60
CA ASP A 170 9.63 7.30 26.69
C ASP A 170 10.48 7.23 27.98
N GLY A 171 11.32 6.20 28.14
CA GLY A 171 12.25 6.06 29.27
C GLY A 171 13.50 6.95 29.21
N ASN A 172 13.88 7.47 28.03
CA ASN A 172 15.03 8.39 27.89
C ASN A 172 14.61 9.86 28.08
N ILE A 173 13.33 10.20 27.95
CA ILE A 173 12.84 11.58 28.06
C ILE A 173 12.61 11.95 29.54
N GLU A 174 13.37 12.92 30.05
CA GLU A 174 13.21 13.41 31.42
C GLU A 174 12.09 14.47 31.52
N SER A 175 12.14 15.47 30.65
CA SER A 175 11.22 16.62 30.70
C SER A 175 11.20 17.43 29.41
N PHE A 176 10.33 18.44 29.37
CA PHE A 176 10.25 19.41 28.29
C PHE A 176 10.22 20.84 28.84
N SER A 177 10.82 21.77 28.11
CA SER A 177 10.67 23.21 28.38
C SER A 177 9.22 23.67 28.17
N THR A 178 8.80 24.66 28.95
CA THR A 178 7.50 25.34 28.78
C THR A 178 7.49 26.33 27.62
N ALA A 179 8.67 26.77 27.16
CA ALA A 179 8.79 27.70 26.05
C ALA A 179 8.67 27.00 24.69
N TYR A 180 7.69 27.43 23.90
CA TYR A 180 7.52 27.03 22.50
C TYR A 180 8.05 28.09 21.55
N ARG A 181 8.44 27.65 20.34
CA ARG A 181 8.75 28.51 19.20
C ARG A 181 8.36 27.82 17.89
N THR A 182 8.20 28.59 16.83
CA THR A 182 7.90 28.05 15.49
C THR A 182 9.18 27.73 14.74
N LEU A 183 9.30 26.50 14.24
CA LEU A 183 10.29 26.06 13.26
C LEU A 183 9.62 25.94 11.89
N TYR A 184 10.36 26.22 10.82
CA TYR A 184 9.93 26.02 9.44
C TYR A 184 10.67 24.82 8.85
N ILE A 185 9.99 23.68 8.75
CA ILE A 185 10.59 22.44 8.25
C ILE A 185 10.29 22.25 6.77
N THR A 186 11.29 21.85 5.98
CA THR A 186 11.16 21.55 4.56
C THR A 186 11.84 20.24 4.18
N HIS A 187 11.37 19.63 3.09
CA HIS A 187 12.04 18.50 2.43
C HIS A 187 12.87 18.97 1.21
N GLY A 188 13.05 20.28 1.01
CA GLY A 188 13.81 20.87 -0.10
C GLY A 188 12.98 21.25 -1.33
N TYR A 189 11.78 20.70 -1.49
CA TYR A 189 10.90 20.91 -2.65
C TYR A 189 10.05 22.20 -2.57
N GLY A 190 10.66 23.34 -2.20
CA GLY A 190 10.06 24.68 -2.27
C GLY A 190 8.93 25.02 -1.26
N HIS A 191 8.46 24.05 -0.47
CA HIS A 191 7.40 24.26 0.52
C HIS A 191 7.88 24.03 1.96
N PHE A 192 7.21 24.69 2.91
CA PHE A 192 7.51 24.60 4.35
C PHE A 192 6.29 24.18 5.18
N ILE A 193 6.58 23.49 6.29
CA ILE A 193 5.67 23.11 7.37
C ILE A 193 6.02 23.95 8.60
N SER A 194 5.04 24.65 9.17
CA SER A 194 5.19 25.34 10.45
C SER A 194 4.99 24.33 11.59
N ILE A 195 5.97 24.17 12.47
CA ILE A 195 5.91 23.26 13.63
C ILE A 195 6.26 24.04 14.89
N ASN A 196 5.38 24.01 15.89
CA ASN A 196 5.71 24.53 17.21
C ASN A 196 6.57 23.51 17.95
N ALA A 197 7.81 23.87 18.23
CA ALA A 197 8.78 23.03 18.93
C ALA A 197 9.18 23.64 20.28
N ARG A 198 9.60 22.78 21.20
CA ARG A 198 10.12 23.12 22.53
C ARG A 198 11.37 22.30 22.82
N LYS A 199 12.24 22.79 23.70
CA LYS A 199 13.41 22.02 24.16
C LYS A 199 12.95 20.75 24.89
N VAL A 200 13.59 19.63 24.57
CA VAL A 200 13.43 18.33 25.27
C VAL A 200 14.72 18.03 26.04
N PHE A 201 14.59 17.47 27.23
CA PHE A 201 15.71 17.02 28.07
C PHE A 201 15.67 15.49 28.14
N VAL A 202 16.82 14.85 27.94
CA VAL A 202 16.98 13.39 27.86
C VAL A 202 18.19 12.93 28.68
N GLN A 203 18.22 11.65 29.06
CA GLN A 203 19.31 11.06 29.83
C GLN A 203 20.56 10.80 28.97
N ASP A 204 20.39 10.30 27.74
CA ASP A 204 21.46 10.14 26.76
C ASP A 204 21.20 11.03 25.54
N GLU A 205 22.03 12.07 25.37
CA GLU A 205 21.97 13.01 24.25
C GLU A 205 22.45 12.40 22.91
N LYS A 206 23.08 11.23 22.90
CA LYS A 206 23.54 10.58 21.66
C LYS A 206 22.39 10.23 20.71
N CYS A 207 21.16 10.17 21.21
CA CYS A 207 19.96 9.87 20.43
C CYS A 207 19.58 10.97 19.41
N PHE A 208 20.27 12.12 19.38
CA PHE A 208 19.98 13.22 18.44
C PHE A 208 20.78 13.16 17.11
N GLY A 209 21.49 12.06 16.85
CA GLY A 209 22.20 11.82 15.60
C GLY A 209 21.25 11.49 14.44
N ILE A 210 21.43 12.17 13.30
CA ILE A 210 20.76 11.84 12.03
C ILE A 210 21.82 11.48 11.00
N ASN A 211 21.58 10.39 10.28
CA ASN A 211 22.44 9.87 9.21
C ASN A 211 21.64 9.57 7.94
N TRP A 212 22.27 9.81 6.79
CA TRP A 212 21.65 9.67 5.48
C TRP A 212 22.67 9.27 4.42
N VAL A 213 22.19 8.72 3.32
CA VAL A 213 23.00 8.49 2.12
C VAL A 213 22.59 9.48 1.04
N GLU A 214 23.59 9.97 0.32
CA GLU A 214 23.41 10.58 -0.99
C GLU A 214 24.18 9.76 -2.02
N SER A 215 23.63 9.63 -3.23
CA SER A 215 24.29 8.96 -4.35
C SER A 215 24.27 9.89 -5.56
N HIS A 216 25.34 10.68 -5.67
CA HIS A 216 25.58 11.61 -6.76
C HIS A 216 26.51 10.99 -7.81
N GLU A 217 27.77 10.78 -7.43
CA GLU A 217 28.79 10.03 -8.22
C GLU A 217 29.18 8.70 -7.56
N ASN A 218 29.08 8.64 -6.24
CA ASN A 218 29.30 7.46 -5.41
C ASN A 218 28.28 7.50 -4.27
N ILE A 219 27.92 6.34 -3.72
CA ILE A 219 27.17 6.24 -2.46
C ILE A 219 28.05 6.78 -1.34
N ARG A 220 27.55 7.78 -0.61
CA ARG A 220 28.22 8.37 0.57
C ARG A 220 27.24 8.48 1.71
N ALA A 221 27.60 7.92 2.86
CA ALA A 221 26.91 8.15 4.11
C ALA A 221 27.41 9.45 4.75
N PHE A 222 26.49 10.17 5.39
CA PHE A 222 26.71 11.38 6.17
C PHE A 222 26.03 11.21 7.52
N GLU A 223 26.55 11.87 8.55
CA GLU A 223 25.98 11.89 9.89
C GLU A 223 26.14 13.30 10.49
N VAL A 224 25.14 13.75 11.24
CA VAL A 224 25.21 15.01 12.00
C VAL A 224 24.41 14.91 13.30
N GLN A 225 24.92 15.52 14.37
CA GLN A 225 24.18 15.70 15.62
C GLN A 225 23.27 16.92 15.52
N THR A 226 22.04 16.82 16.03
CA THR A 226 20.99 17.82 15.84
C THR A 226 20.52 18.47 17.15
N ALA A 227 19.82 19.60 17.06
CA ALA A 227 19.37 20.34 18.22
C ALA A 227 18.31 19.57 19.06
N GLN A 228 18.32 19.77 20.38
CA GLN A 228 17.46 19.09 21.36
C GLN A 228 16.00 19.62 21.36
N LEU A 229 15.31 19.52 20.24
CA LEU A 229 13.97 20.10 20.04
C LEU A 229 12.95 19.03 19.63
N SER A 230 11.74 19.14 20.17
CA SER A 230 10.59 18.26 19.93
C SER A 230 9.35 19.07 19.59
N ALA A 231 8.43 18.53 18.78
CA ALA A 231 7.08 19.06 18.62
C ALA A 231 6.20 18.88 19.89
N GLY A 232 6.74 18.26 20.96
CA GLY A 232 6.03 17.95 22.18
C GLY A 232 5.26 16.63 22.10
N LYS A 233 4.53 16.28 23.17
CA LYS A 233 3.86 14.98 23.31
C LYS A 233 2.74 14.75 22.30
N GLU A 234 2.14 15.82 21.79
CA GLU A 234 1.07 15.78 20.77
C GLU A 234 1.61 15.43 19.37
N GLY A 235 2.92 15.55 19.15
CA GLY A 235 3.55 15.27 17.85
C GLY A 235 3.15 16.26 16.75
N VAL A 236 3.12 15.78 15.52
CA VAL A 236 2.78 16.60 14.33
C VAL A 236 1.40 16.21 13.82
N SER A 237 0.52 17.19 13.64
CA SER A 237 -0.84 16.94 13.13
C SER A 237 -0.83 16.43 11.70
N THR A 238 -1.48 15.28 11.47
CA THR A 238 -1.73 14.70 10.14
C THR A 238 -2.51 15.66 9.22
N THR A 239 -3.38 16.51 9.77
CA THR A 239 -4.07 17.57 9.03
C THR A 239 -3.10 18.62 8.46
N VAL A 240 -2.10 19.03 9.23
CA VAL A 240 -1.07 19.98 8.79
C VAL A 240 -0.21 19.36 7.69
N LEU A 241 0.16 18.08 7.83
CA LEU A 241 0.87 17.34 6.77
C LEU A 241 0.01 17.16 5.51
N SER A 242 -1.29 16.90 5.67
CA SER A 242 -2.23 16.78 4.55
C SER A 242 -2.28 18.08 3.73
N VAL A 243 -2.36 19.26 4.38
CA VAL A 243 -2.31 20.56 3.70
C VAL A 243 -0.94 20.82 3.06
N TYR A 244 0.15 20.43 3.71
CA TYR A 244 1.50 20.54 3.13
C TYR A 244 1.64 19.73 1.84
N LEU A 245 1.16 18.47 1.84
CA LEU A 245 1.15 17.61 0.66
C LEU A 245 0.26 18.16 -0.46
N ASP A 246 -0.87 18.79 -0.14
CA ASP A 246 -1.72 19.45 -1.14
C ASP A 246 -0.97 20.57 -1.87
N ARG A 247 -0.16 21.38 -1.17
CA ARG A 247 0.64 22.44 -1.80
C ARG A 247 1.62 21.92 -2.85
N HIS A 248 2.21 20.74 -2.63
CA HIS A 248 3.08 20.07 -3.62
C HIS A 248 2.29 19.61 -4.85
N ILE A 249 1.07 19.09 -4.67
CA ILE A 249 0.18 18.74 -5.80
C ILE A 249 -0.22 19.98 -6.59
N ASP A 250 -0.58 21.06 -5.90
CA ASP A 250 -1.04 22.31 -6.52
C ASP A 250 0.11 23.08 -7.18
N SER A 251 1.33 22.93 -6.66
CA SER A 251 2.54 23.59 -7.16
C SER A 251 3.80 22.78 -6.84
N GLY A 252 4.45 22.25 -7.88
CA GLY A 252 5.76 21.60 -7.77
C GLY A 252 5.79 20.08 -7.99
N PHE A 253 4.66 19.38 -8.09
CA PHE A 253 4.63 17.92 -8.26
C PHE A 253 5.52 17.41 -9.41
N GLU A 254 5.46 18.02 -10.59
CA GLU A 254 6.31 17.61 -11.72
C GLU A 254 7.81 17.91 -11.47
N ALA A 255 8.15 18.97 -10.73
CA ALA A 255 9.54 19.23 -10.33
C ALA A 255 10.04 18.19 -9.31
N PHE A 256 9.21 17.87 -8.30
CA PHE A 256 9.45 16.77 -7.36
C PHE A 256 9.67 15.44 -8.10
N VAL A 257 8.79 15.07 -9.05
CA VAL A 257 8.95 13.84 -9.83
C VAL A 257 10.24 13.86 -10.66
N ASN A 258 10.55 14.97 -11.34
CA ASN A 258 11.78 15.09 -12.13
C ASN A 258 13.07 14.99 -11.32
N GLU A 259 13.09 15.42 -10.06
CA GLU A 259 14.27 15.31 -9.19
C GLU A 259 14.31 13.97 -8.46
N TYR A 260 13.23 13.59 -7.79
CA TYR A 260 13.18 12.45 -6.88
C TYR A 260 13.23 11.10 -7.63
N PHE A 261 12.57 11.00 -8.79
CA PHE A 261 12.52 9.78 -9.60
C PHE A 261 13.64 9.73 -10.67
N LYS A 262 14.64 10.62 -10.60
CA LYS A 262 15.65 10.83 -11.65
C LYS A 262 16.55 9.62 -11.93
N GLY A 263 16.07 8.76 -12.80
CA GLY A 263 16.72 7.52 -13.22
C GLY A 263 15.70 6.46 -13.62
N THR A 264 14.52 6.46 -12.99
CA THR A 264 13.43 5.53 -13.28
C THR A 264 12.64 5.99 -14.49
N ILE A 265 13.17 5.68 -15.68
CA ILE A 265 12.75 6.27 -16.97
C ILE A 265 11.27 6.09 -17.29
N PHE A 266 10.63 5.03 -16.79
CA PHE A 266 9.21 4.74 -17.04
C PHE A 266 8.30 5.26 -15.92
N ILE A 267 8.66 5.07 -14.64
CA ILE A 267 7.89 5.60 -13.50
C ILE A 267 7.83 7.14 -13.55
N THR A 268 8.96 7.80 -13.82
CA THR A 268 9.02 9.27 -13.95
C THR A 268 7.97 9.80 -14.93
N GLU A 269 7.80 9.13 -16.08
CA GLU A 269 6.87 9.57 -17.11
C GLU A 269 5.42 9.13 -16.83
N ILE A 270 5.19 7.94 -16.25
CA ILE A 270 3.82 7.51 -15.90
C ILE A 270 3.20 8.44 -14.83
N LEU A 271 4.00 8.87 -13.83
CA LEU A 271 3.57 9.81 -12.80
C LEU A 271 3.23 11.18 -13.39
N LYS A 272 4.00 11.66 -14.37
CA LYS A 272 3.69 12.90 -15.09
C LYS A 272 2.42 12.80 -15.93
N ILE A 273 2.20 11.67 -16.62
CA ILE A 273 0.97 11.44 -17.38
C ILE A 273 -0.24 11.42 -16.43
N ALA A 274 -0.15 10.73 -15.30
CA ALA A 274 -1.20 10.71 -14.28
C ALA A 274 -1.45 12.11 -13.68
N PHE A 275 -0.39 12.92 -13.50
CA PHE A 275 -0.51 14.31 -13.06
C PHE A 275 -1.19 15.20 -14.11
N ARG A 276 -0.81 15.12 -15.39
CA ARG A 276 -1.48 15.85 -16.49
C ARG A 276 -2.95 15.44 -16.61
N TYR A 277 -3.25 14.15 -16.51
CA TYR A 277 -4.62 13.63 -16.50
C TYR A 277 -5.42 14.21 -15.32
N TYR A 278 -4.85 14.23 -14.11
CA TYR A 278 -5.45 14.90 -12.96
C TYR A 278 -5.62 16.42 -13.19
N GLN A 279 -4.64 17.10 -13.79
CA GLN A 279 -4.73 18.54 -14.02
C GLN A 279 -5.91 18.91 -14.92
N ASN A 280 -6.26 18.05 -15.89
CA ASN A 280 -7.38 18.24 -16.81
C ASN A 280 -8.73 17.82 -16.18
N GLU A 281 -8.80 16.63 -15.56
CA GLU A 281 -10.07 16.05 -15.09
C GLU A 281 -10.42 16.41 -13.63
N LYS A 282 -9.45 16.88 -12.84
CA LYS A 282 -9.57 17.22 -11.41
C LYS A 282 -10.14 16.12 -10.49
N LEU A 283 -10.12 14.86 -10.92
CA LEU A 283 -10.68 13.71 -10.18
C LEU A 283 -10.06 13.56 -8.78
N PRO A 284 -10.88 13.55 -7.70
CA PRO A 284 -10.38 13.43 -6.33
C PRO A 284 -9.59 12.14 -6.06
N SER A 285 -9.99 11.02 -6.65
CA SER A 285 -9.33 9.72 -6.50
C SER A 285 -7.92 9.71 -7.10
N VAL A 286 -7.71 10.37 -8.25
CA VAL A 286 -6.37 10.57 -8.84
C VAL A 286 -5.56 11.54 -7.99
N ARG A 287 -6.18 12.60 -7.42
CA ARG A 287 -5.50 13.49 -6.47
C ARG A 287 -4.99 12.73 -5.23
N LYS A 288 -5.81 11.85 -4.64
CA LYS A 288 -5.38 10.99 -3.52
C LYS A 288 -4.17 10.13 -3.91
N ALA A 289 -4.20 9.50 -5.09
CA ALA A 289 -3.10 8.67 -5.58
C ALA A 289 -1.79 9.46 -5.76
N LEU A 290 -1.84 10.64 -6.37
CA LEU A 290 -0.67 11.52 -6.49
C LEU A 290 -0.17 12.01 -5.11
N LYS A 291 -1.10 12.22 -4.17
CA LYS A 291 -0.78 12.59 -2.79
C LYS A 291 -0.12 11.45 -2.01
N LEU A 292 -0.49 10.19 -2.29
CA LEU A 292 0.18 9.00 -1.75
C LEU A 292 1.64 8.95 -2.19
N VAL A 293 1.94 9.26 -3.47
CA VAL A 293 3.32 9.31 -3.98
C VAL A 293 4.18 10.26 -3.15
N LEU A 294 3.68 11.47 -2.88
CA LEU A 294 4.37 12.43 -2.03
C LEU A 294 4.49 11.94 -0.58
N ALA A 295 3.38 11.48 0.02
CA ALA A 295 3.34 11.11 1.43
C ALA A 295 4.31 9.96 1.75
N TYR A 296 4.32 8.93 0.91
CA TYR A 296 5.25 7.81 1.02
C TYR A 296 6.70 8.29 0.90
N ASN A 297 7.05 8.94 -0.21
CA ASN A 297 8.43 9.31 -0.52
C ASN A 297 9.03 10.37 0.43
N LEU A 298 8.22 11.30 0.93
CA LEU A 298 8.65 12.28 1.93
C LEU A 298 8.81 11.65 3.33
N THR A 299 8.17 10.52 3.62
CA THR A 299 8.44 9.74 4.86
C THR A 299 9.88 9.23 4.91
N PHE A 300 10.49 8.91 3.77
CA PHE A 300 11.88 8.43 3.70
C PHE A 300 12.92 9.55 3.58
N HIS A 301 12.52 10.72 3.11
CA HIS A 301 13.44 11.82 2.81
C HIS A 301 14.06 12.48 4.05
N VAL A 302 15.20 13.14 3.86
CA VAL A 302 15.80 14.10 4.79
C VAL A 302 14.88 15.32 4.97
N THR A 303 14.85 15.89 6.18
CA THR A 303 14.21 17.19 6.44
C THR A 303 15.21 18.20 6.96
N MET A 304 15.03 19.47 6.57
CA MET A 304 15.85 20.62 6.93
C MET A 304 15.00 21.67 7.65
N VAL A 305 15.64 22.53 8.44
CA VAL A 305 14.97 23.54 9.28
C VAL A 305 15.46 24.96 9.01
N GLU A 306 14.52 25.89 9.01
CA GLU A 306 14.74 27.33 9.12
C GLU A 306 14.05 27.86 10.39
N GLY A 307 14.52 29.00 10.94
CA GLY A 307 13.98 29.61 12.17
C GLY A 307 14.67 29.20 13.48
N LEU A 308 15.87 28.60 13.42
CA LEU A 308 16.76 28.42 14.58
C LEU A 308 17.48 29.74 14.95
N SER A 309 17.96 29.89 16.20
CA SER A 309 18.86 31.01 16.56
C SER A 309 20.24 30.86 15.92
N GLU A 310 21.04 31.93 15.85
CA GLU A 310 22.39 31.86 15.26
C GLU A 310 23.26 30.77 15.90
N GLU A 311 23.23 30.63 17.23
CA GLU A 311 23.97 29.61 17.98
C GLU A 311 23.52 28.18 17.61
N GLU A 312 22.22 27.97 17.44
CA GLU A 312 21.64 26.67 17.11
C GLU A 312 21.71 26.32 15.63
N GLN A 313 21.80 27.31 14.73
CA GLN A 313 21.93 27.08 13.28
C GLN A 313 23.19 26.29 12.93
N PHE A 314 24.22 26.34 13.78
CA PHE A 314 25.43 25.52 13.66
C PHE A 314 25.20 24.05 14.08
N ILE A 315 24.24 23.77 14.97
CA ILE A 315 23.92 22.41 15.42
C ILE A 315 23.03 21.72 14.36
N GLY A 316 23.51 20.63 13.77
CA GLY A 316 22.86 19.97 12.65
C GLY A 316 23.23 20.57 11.28
N LYS A 317 24.17 21.53 11.23
CA LYS A 317 24.64 22.11 9.96
C LYS A 317 25.50 21.13 9.18
N ILE A 318 25.30 21.08 7.87
CA ILE A 318 26.07 20.24 6.96
C ILE A 318 27.20 21.09 6.38
N ASP A 319 28.42 20.88 6.86
CA ASP A 319 29.62 21.57 6.36
C ASP A 319 30.44 20.71 5.36
N ASP A 320 30.01 19.47 5.06
CA ASP A 320 30.66 18.66 4.02
C ASP A 320 30.27 19.17 2.62
N VAL A 321 31.23 19.80 1.95
CA VAL A 321 31.11 20.34 0.59
C VAL A 321 30.72 19.32 -0.48
N ARG A 322 30.78 18.02 -0.16
CA ARG A 322 30.40 16.90 -1.04
C ARG A 322 28.94 16.50 -0.90
N SER A 323 28.24 16.96 0.14
CA SER A 323 26.78 16.83 0.27
C SER A 323 26.09 17.87 -0.60
N LYS A 324 25.02 17.47 -1.29
CA LYS A 324 24.15 18.40 -2.02
C LYS A 324 23.37 19.35 -1.11
N PHE A 325 23.37 19.08 0.20
CA PHE A 325 22.78 19.91 1.23
C PHE A 325 23.81 20.75 2.01
N ASN A 326 25.06 20.83 1.54
CA ASN A 326 26.09 21.72 2.10
C ASN A 326 25.53 23.13 2.40
N GLY A 327 25.77 23.62 3.62
CA GLY A 327 25.28 24.89 4.14
C GLY A 327 23.84 24.89 4.65
N LYS A 328 23.12 23.76 4.59
CA LYS A 328 21.79 23.60 5.21
C LYS A 328 21.90 23.01 6.62
N THR A 329 20.88 23.25 7.44
CA THR A 329 20.75 22.69 8.79
C THR A 329 19.66 21.62 8.78
N ILE A 330 20.00 20.41 9.21
CA ILE A 330 19.10 19.26 9.36
C ILE A 330 18.07 19.55 10.46
N ALA A 331 16.82 19.13 10.22
CA ALA A 331 15.77 19.26 11.23
C ALA A 331 16.08 18.41 12.48
N PRO A 332 15.77 18.89 13.70
CA PRO A 332 15.96 18.15 14.95
C PRO A 332 15.47 16.71 14.88
N PHE A 333 16.26 15.74 15.37
CA PHE A 333 15.94 14.30 15.27
C PHE A 333 14.51 13.99 15.71
N MET A 334 14.09 14.49 16.87
CA MET A 334 12.75 14.24 17.39
C MET A 334 11.66 14.88 16.51
N VAL A 335 11.86 16.10 16.00
CA VAL A 335 10.91 16.73 15.07
C VAL A 335 10.83 15.94 13.76
N ASN A 336 11.97 15.51 13.21
CA ASN A 336 12.07 14.69 12.01
C ASN A 336 11.31 13.36 12.20
N PHE A 337 11.58 12.63 13.29
CA PHE A 337 10.86 11.41 13.67
C PHE A 337 9.34 11.62 13.82
N GLN A 338 8.92 12.72 14.47
CA GLN A 338 7.50 13.03 14.66
C GLN A 338 6.80 13.40 13.34
N ILE A 339 7.47 14.10 12.42
CA ILE A 339 6.97 14.33 11.05
C ILE A 339 6.80 12.99 10.33
N LYS A 340 7.84 12.13 10.35
CA LYS A 340 7.81 10.82 9.68
C LYS A 340 6.70 9.93 10.23
N THR A 341 6.53 9.85 11.54
CA THR A 341 5.48 9.07 12.19
C THR A 341 4.07 9.56 11.82
N ALA A 342 3.86 10.87 11.72
CA ALA A 342 2.59 11.41 11.26
C ALA A 342 2.39 11.26 9.74
N MET A 343 3.45 11.38 8.93
CA MET A 343 3.41 11.13 7.48
C MET A 343 3.12 9.65 7.17
N ALA A 344 3.66 8.75 8.00
CA ALA A 344 3.45 7.31 8.00
C ALA A 344 1.96 6.95 8.20
N GLN A 345 1.26 7.70 9.04
CA GLN A 345 -0.20 7.58 9.20
C GLN A 345 -0.96 8.14 7.99
N VAL A 346 -0.52 9.27 7.43
CA VAL A 346 -1.14 9.89 6.25
C VAL A 346 -1.04 8.99 5.02
N TRP A 347 0.12 8.40 4.72
CA TRP A 347 0.26 7.55 3.54
C TRP A 347 -0.54 6.25 3.68
N ARG A 348 -0.56 5.62 4.86
CA ARG A 348 -1.40 4.42 5.13
C ARG A 348 -2.89 4.73 4.95
N LYS A 349 -3.37 5.88 5.45
CA LYS A 349 -4.77 6.26 5.27
C LYS A 349 -5.12 6.57 3.81
N LEU A 350 -4.22 7.24 3.08
CA LEU A 350 -4.39 7.46 1.64
C LEU A 350 -4.45 6.13 0.88
N HIS A 351 -3.59 5.17 1.20
CA HIS A 351 -3.57 3.84 0.59
C HIS A 351 -4.90 3.09 0.79
N GLU A 352 -5.42 3.06 2.02
CA GLU A 352 -6.76 2.51 2.33
C GLU A 352 -7.87 3.19 1.51
N ASP A 353 -7.91 4.53 1.52
CA ASP A 353 -8.93 5.32 0.80
C ASP A 353 -8.85 5.13 -0.73
N ILE A 354 -7.66 4.89 -1.28
CA ILE A 354 -7.43 4.63 -2.71
C ILE A 354 -7.90 3.22 -3.09
N LEU A 355 -7.64 2.21 -2.25
CA LEU A 355 -8.14 0.85 -2.47
C LEU A 355 -9.68 0.81 -2.43
N GLN A 356 -10.30 1.59 -1.53
CA GLN A 356 -11.76 1.76 -1.48
C GLN A 356 -12.30 2.44 -2.75
N ASP A 357 -11.68 3.54 -3.20
CA ASP A 357 -12.04 4.21 -4.46
C ASP A 357 -11.90 3.26 -5.67
N LEU A 358 -10.82 2.48 -5.74
CA LEU A 358 -10.63 1.46 -6.77
C LEU A 358 -11.70 0.37 -6.73
N SER A 359 -12.10 -0.12 -5.55
CA SER A 359 -13.16 -1.14 -5.43
C SER A 359 -14.47 -0.68 -6.06
N LEU A 360 -14.84 0.58 -5.82
CA LEU A 360 -16.02 1.22 -6.41
C LEU A 360 -15.88 1.38 -7.94
N LEU A 361 -14.71 1.82 -8.41
CA LEU A 361 -14.42 1.97 -9.83
C LEU A 361 -14.47 0.62 -10.56
N TYR A 362 -13.78 -0.42 -10.07
CA TYR A 362 -13.83 -1.78 -10.63
C TYR A 362 -15.26 -2.33 -10.67
N SER A 363 -16.02 -2.18 -9.58
CA SER A 363 -17.42 -2.62 -9.50
C SER A 363 -18.30 -1.95 -10.57
N SER A 364 -18.07 -0.66 -10.84
CA SER A 364 -18.81 0.09 -11.87
C SER A 364 -18.52 -0.38 -13.31
N VAL A 365 -17.31 -0.89 -13.60
CA VAL A 365 -16.92 -1.43 -14.91
C VAL A 365 -17.34 -2.89 -15.10
N LEU A 366 -17.25 -3.69 -14.03
CA LEU A 366 -17.62 -5.11 -14.05
C LEU A 366 -19.14 -5.34 -14.10
N THR A 367 -19.92 -4.46 -13.45
CA THR A 367 -21.38 -4.61 -13.32
C THR A 367 -22.16 -3.63 -14.19
N GLY A 368 -21.64 -2.42 -14.42
CA GLY A 368 -22.33 -1.34 -15.11
C GLY A 368 -21.76 -0.95 -16.48
N ASP A 369 -20.78 -1.71 -17.00
CA ASP A 369 -20.12 -1.49 -18.30
C ASP A 369 -19.56 -0.05 -18.53
N LYS A 370 -19.26 0.69 -17.44
CA LYS A 370 -18.75 2.07 -17.47
C LYS A 370 -17.27 2.17 -17.87
N LEU A 371 -16.93 1.77 -19.10
CA LEU A 371 -15.55 1.76 -19.59
C LEU A 371 -14.87 3.15 -19.59
N GLU A 372 -15.63 4.24 -19.55
CA GLU A 372 -15.14 5.60 -19.29
C GLU A 372 -14.33 5.76 -17.99
N HIS A 373 -14.50 4.87 -16.99
CA HIS A 373 -13.70 4.84 -15.77
C HIS A 373 -12.34 4.13 -15.91
N PHE A 374 -12.11 3.39 -17.00
CA PHE A 374 -10.86 2.64 -17.22
C PHE A 374 -9.57 3.50 -17.11
N PRO A 375 -9.49 4.72 -17.68
CA PRO A 375 -8.29 5.55 -17.57
C PRO A 375 -7.98 5.91 -16.11
N THR A 376 -9.00 6.25 -15.32
CA THR A 376 -8.87 6.51 -13.89
C THR A 376 -8.37 5.28 -13.13
N ILE A 377 -8.94 4.10 -13.41
CA ILE A 377 -8.48 2.83 -12.81
C ILE A 377 -7.03 2.55 -13.19
N PHE A 378 -6.66 2.76 -14.45
CA PHE A 378 -5.29 2.58 -14.94
C PHE A 378 -4.31 3.50 -14.21
N MET A 379 -4.58 4.82 -14.13
CA MET A 379 -3.67 5.77 -13.48
C MET A 379 -3.47 5.45 -12.00
N ILE A 380 -4.55 5.13 -11.28
CA ILE A 380 -4.47 4.80 -9.86
C ILE A 380 -3.75 3.46 -9.63
N THR A 381 -4.03 2.44 -10.46
CA THR A 381 -3.35 1.14 -10.37
C THR A 381 -1.86 1.28 -10.71
N ALA A 382 -1.52 2.08 -11.72
CA ALA A 382 -0.12 2.37 -12.08
C ALA A 382 0.64 3.06 -10.95
N ILE A 383 0.01 4.03 -10.27
CA ILE A 383 0.59 4.69 -9.09
C ILE A 383 0.77 3.70 -7.92
N LEU A 384 -0.21 2.86 -7.62
CA LEU A 384 -0.09 1.86 -6.55
C LEU A 384 1.05 0.88 -6.82
N LEU A 385 1.16 0.35 -8.05
CA LEU A 385 2.23 -0.58 -8.41
C LEU A 385 3.61 0.09 -8.35
N ALA A 386 3.75 1.35 -8.76
CA ALA A 386 4.99 2.10 -8.62
C ALA A 386 5.39 2.26 -7.13
N ILE A 387 4.43 2.62 -6.25
CA ILE A 387 4.69 2.73 -4.81
C ILE A 387 5.03 1.37 -4.19
N TRP A 388 4.44 0.27 -4.67
CA TRP A 388 4.77 -1.07 -4.18
C TRP A 388 6.15 -1.55 -4.66
N GLU A 389 6.60 -1.17 -5.86
CA GLU A 389 7.99 -1.37 -6.29
C GLU A 389 8.97 -0.60 -5.39
N GLU A 390 8.64 0.63 -5.01
CA GLU A 390 9.41 1.40 -4.03
C GLU A 390 9.41 0.72 -2.66
N MET A 391 8.25 0.22 -2.18
CA MET A 391 8.17 -0.53 -0.92
C MET A 391 9.02 -1.80 -0.93
N GLN A 392 9.09 -2.52 -2.05
CA GLN A 392 10.03 -3.64 -2.19
C GLN A 392 11.48 -3.16 -2.14
N PHE A 393 11.83 -2.11 -2.89
CA PHE A 393 13.19 -1.54 -2.89
C PHE A 393 13.60 -1.08 -1.48
N ASP A 394 12.77 -0.31 -0.80
CA ASP A 394 13.03 0.21 0.55
C ASP A 394 13.08 -0.93 1.57
N CYS A 395 12.29 -2.00 1.40
CA CYS A 395 12.41 -3.20 2.23
C CYS A 395 13.76 -3.91 2.05
N TYR A 396 14.22 -4.17 0.81
CA TYR A 396 15.55 -4.73 0.53
C TYR A 396 16.70 -3.81 0.96
N TYR A 397 16.50 -2.49 0.86
CA TYR A 397 17.54 -1.51 1.15
C TYR A 397 17.76 -1.31 2.65
N HIS A 398 16.68 -1.33 3.42
CA HIS A 398 16.72 -1.14 4.86
C HIS A 398 16.80 -2.45 5.64
N GLU A 399 15.93 -3.44 5.36
CA GLU A 399 15.82 -4.62 6.22
C GLU A 399 17.05 -5.54 6.13
N LEU A 400 17.48 -6.07 7.27
CA LEU A 400 18.69 -6.88 7.41
C LEU A 400 18.39 -8.39 7.38
N ASP A 401 17.18 -8.81 7.76
CA ASP A 401 16.76 -10.20 7.61
C ASP A 401 16.26 -10.47 6.18
N GLU A 402 17.13 -11.07 5.37
CA GLU A 402 16.82 -11.49 3.99
C GLU A 402 15.58 -12.39 3.92
N ASN A 403 15.29 -13.21 4.94
CA ASN A 403 14.11 -14.08 4.93
C ASN A 403 12.82 -13.26 5.08
N ALA A 404 12.81 -12.30 6.01
CA ALA A 404 11.68 -11.39 6.20
C ALA A 404 11.42 -10.53 4.95
N VAL A 405 12.48 -10.06 4.27
CA VAL A 405 12.37 -9.33 3.00
C VAL A 405 11.77 -10.21 1.91
N ASN A 406 12.29 -11.43 1.74
CA ASN A 406 11.79 -12.35 0.72
C ASN A 406 10.33 -12.75 0.98
N GLU A 407 9.96 -13.09 2.23
CA GLU A 407 8.56 -13.36 2.60
C GLU A 407 7.66 -12.16 2.27
N PHE A 408 8.06 -10.94 2.65
CA PHE A 408 7.29 -9.73 2.37
C PHE A 408 7.10 -9.51 0.86
N CYS A 409 8.16 -9.63 0.07
CA CYS A 409 8.11 -9.41 -1.37
C CYS A 409 7.28 -10.48 -2.10
N GLU A 410 7.49 -11.76 -1.77
CA GLU A 410 6.72 -12.88 -2.33
C GLU A 410 5.23 -12.77 -1.97
N LYS A 411 4.91 -12.40 -0.73
CA LYS A 411 3.54 -12.25 -0.24
C LYS A 411 2.84 -11.03 -0.85
N MET A 412 3.57 -9.93 -1.10
CA MET A 412 3.08 -8.77 -1.84
C MET A 412 2.76 -9.12 -3.31
N GLU A 413 3.66 -9.84 -3.98
CA GLU A 413 3.49 -10.22 -5.39
C GLU A 413 2.37 -11.26 -5.57
N SER A 414 2.35 -12.30 -4.74
CA SER A 414 1.38 -13.40 -4.84
C SER A 414 -0.05 -13.04 -4.43
N SER A 415 -0.24 -11.97 -3.65
CA SER A 415 -1.55 -11.59 -3.11
C SER A 415 -1.99 -10.16 -3.52
N PRO A 416 -1.54 -9.04 -2.91
CA PRO A 416 -1.89 -7.68 -3.35
C PRO A 416 -1.74 -7.41 -4.86
N VAL A 417 -0.56 -7.68 -5.43
CA VAL A 417 -0.28 -7.41 -6.84
C VAL A 417 -1.12 -8.30 -7.74
N ALA A 418 -1.17 -9.61 -7.45
CA ALA A 418 -1.97 -10.56 -8.21
C ALA A 418 -3.47 -10.20 -8.23
N VAL A 419 -4.03 -9.68 -7.12
CA VAL A 419 -5.42 -9.18 -7.08
C VAL A 419 -5.60 -7.97 -7.98
N LEU A 420 -4.73 -6.95 -7.88
CA LEU A 420 -4.83 -5.75 -8.73
C LEU A 420 -4.70 -6.09 -10.22
N LEU A 421 -3.67 -6.85 -10.60
CA LEU A 421 -3.44 -7.24 -11.99
C LEU A 421 -4.58 -8.13 -12.53
N GLY A 422 -5.10 -9.06 -11.72
CA GLY A 422 -6.24 -9.91 -12.10
C GLY A 422 -7.52 -9.11 -12.34
N LEU A 423 -7.82 -8.12 -11.47
CA LEU A 423 -8.95 -7.20 -11.66
C LEU A 423 -8.76 -6.30 -12.89
N PHE A 424 -7.55 -5.76 -13.08
CA PHE A 424 -7.23 -4.93 -14.23
C PHE A 424 -7.37 -5.70 -15.54
N GLN A 425 -6.84 -6.92 -15.61
CA GLN A 425 -6.92 -7.76 -16.81
C GLN A 425 -8.37 -8.15 -17.16
N ALA A 426 -9.22 -8.36 -16.14
CA ALA A 426 -10.63 -8.63 -16.35
C ALA A 426 -11.32 -7.49 -17.11
N ILE A 427 -11.03 -6.22 -16.76
CA ILE A 427 -11.62 -5.06 -17.43
C ILE A 427 -10.90 -4.68 -18.73
N SER A 428 -9.57 -4.85 -18.83
CA SER A 428 -8.80 -4.51 -20.03
C SER A 428 -9.17 -5.37 -21.23
N SER A 429 -9.70 -6.58 -21.00
CA SER A 429 -10.20 -7.48 -22.06
C SER A 429 -11.32 -6.89 -22.94
N LYS A 430 -11.98 -5.81 -22.50
CA LYS A 430 -13.01 -5.07 -23.25
C LYS A 430 -12.44 -3.93 -24.13
N LEU A 431 -11.13 -3.70 -24.09
CA LEU A 431 -10.42 -2.59 -24.73
C LEU A 431 -9.29 -3.09 -25.63
N PRO A 432 -8.77 -2.28 -26.57
CA PRO A 432 -7.50 -2.61 -27.24
C PRO A 432 -6.36 -2.61 -26.20
N SER A 433 -5.32 -3.39 -26.46
CA SER A 433 -4.09 -3.30 -25.65
C SER A 433 -3.50 -1.90 -25.75
N LEU A 434 -2.78 -1.45 -24.71
CA LEU A 434 -2.22 -0.09 -24.66
C LEU A 434 -1.27 0.20 -25.84
N GLN A 435 -0.55 -0.80 -26.36
CA GLN A 435 0.27 -0.66 -27.57
C GLN A 435 -0.55 -0.38 -28.84
N ALA A 436 -1.79 -0.88 -28.90
CA ALA A 436 -2.74 -0.76 -30.00
C ALA A 436 -3.75 0.39 -29.85
N TRP A 437 -3.74 1.13 -28.73
CA TRP A 437 -4.65 2.25 -28.49
C TRP A 437 -4.60 3.30 -29.61
N ASP A 438 -5.68 3.50 -30.34
CA ASP A 438 -5.81 4.59 -31.30
C ASP A 438 -7.04 5.43 -30.96
N THR A 439 -6.82 6.65 -30.46
CA THR A 439 -7.88 7.62 -30.16
C THR A 439 -8.85 7.80 -31.31
N ARG A 440 -8.41 7.80 -32.58
CA ARG A 440 -9.32 7.96 -33.73
C ARG A 440 -10.33 6.84 -33.89
N GLN A 441 -9.99 5.65 -33.39
CA GLN A 441 -10.83 4.44 -33.51
C GLN A 441 -11.58 4.16 -32.20
N HIS A 442 -10.97 4.43 -31.04
CA HIS A 442 -11.41 3.93 -29.75
C HIS A 442 -11.97 5.00 -28.79
N HIS A 443 -11.92 6.30 -29.13
CA HIS A 443 -12.41 7.38 -28.26
C HIS A 443 -13.85 7.17 -27.75
N HIS A 444 -14.71 6.58 -28.60
CA HIS A 444 -16.11 6.33 -28.28
C HIS A 444 -16.32 5.41 -27.06
N VAL A 445 -15.36 4.53 -26.76
CA VAL A 445 -15.41 3.62 -25.59
C VAL A 445 -15.20 4.37 -24.27
N LEU A 446 -14.60 5.56 -24.34
CA LEU A 446 -14.31 6.45 -23.20
C LEU A 446 -15.19 7.72 -23.22
N SER A 447 -16.40 7.60 -23.76
CA SER A 447 -17.36 8.71 -23.92
C SER A 447 -16.78 9.92 -24.67
N SER A 448 -15.75 9.70 -25.50
CA SER A 448 -14.96 10.73 -26.19
C SER A 448 -14.30 11.78 -25.28
N ASN A 449 -14.03 11.43 -24.01
CA ASN A 449 -13.30 12.31 -23.10
C ASN A 449 -11.87 12.57 -23.64
N ALA A 450 -11.56 13.85 -23.89
CA ALA A 450 -10.30 14.26 -24.50
C ALA A 450 -9.09 13.95 -23.61
N ALA A 451 -9.13 14.31 -22.32
CA ALA A 451 -8.03 14.11 -21.39
C ALA A 451 -7.70 12.62 -21.19
N ALA A 452 -8.73 11.76 -21.14
CA ALA A 452 -8.59 10.31 -21.12
C ALA A 452 -7.93 9.76 -22.39
N CYS A 453 -8.38 10.21 -23.56
CA CYS A 453 -7.84 9.78 -24.86
C CYS A 453 -6.40 10.24 -25.07
N ASP A 454 -6.07 11.48 -24.65
CA ASP A 454 -4.73 12.05 -24.71
C ASP A 454 -3.79 11.30 -23.75
N ALA A 455 -4.21 11.07 -22.50
CA ALA A 455 -3.41 10.33 -21.54
C ALA A 455 -3.12 8.89 -21.99
N LEU A 456 -4.10 8.15 -22.52
CA LEU A 456 -3.85 6.82 -23.11
C LEU A 456 -2.97 6.88 -24.38
N SER A 457 -3.04 7.97 -25.14
CA SER A 457 -2.14 8.19 -26.28
C SER A 457 -0.69 8.45 -25.84
N GLU A 458 -0.49 9.17 -24.73
CA GLU A 458 0.82 9.32 -24.09
C GLU A 458 1.34 8.00 -23.53
N VAL A 459 0.50 7.22 -22.82
CA VAL A 459 0.84 5.87 -22.31
C VAL A 459 1.27 4.97 -23.47
N ARG A 460 0.52 4.94 -24.59
CA ARG A 460 0.90 4.17 -25.78
C ARG A 460 2.27 4.57 -26.32
N LYS A 461 2.55 5.88 -26.43
CA LYS A 461 3.87 6.39 -26.88
C LYS A 461 4.98 5.93 -25.94
N LEU A 462 4.74 6.02 -24.63
CA LEU A 462 5.71 5.61 -23.60
C LEU A 462 5.99 4.10 -23.63
N VAL A 463 4.95 3.26 -23.66
CA VAL A 463 5.06 1.79 -23.73
C VAL A 463 5.78 1.37 -25.02
N ASN A 464 5.45 1.96 -26.17
CA ASN A 464 6.13 1.64 -27.43
C ASN A 464 7.60 2.09 -27.43
N LYS A 465 7.92 3.27 -26.86
CA LYS A 465 9.28 3.78 -26.73
C LYS A 465 10.16 2.92 -25.82
N HIS A 466 9.58 2.37 -24.74
CA HIS A 466 10.31 1.60 -23.72
C HIS A 466 10.02 0.09 -23.76
N LYS A 467 9.50 -0.44 -24.87
CA LYS A 467 9.07 -1.84 -25.01
C LYS A 467 10.15 -2.86 -24.60
N ASN A 468 11.37 -2.69 -25.09
CA ASN A 468 12.48 -3.61 -24.79
C ASN A 468 12.90 -3.56 -23.32
N TYR A 469 12.86 -2.37 -22.71
CA TYR A 469 13.10 -2.19 -21.28
C TYR A 469 12.05 -2.95 -20.47
N LEU A 470 10.76 -2.67 -20.73
CA LEU A 470 9.64 -3.27 -20.01
C LEU A 470 9.62 -4.81 -20.10
N SER A 471 9.96 -5.38 -21.26
CA SER A 471 9.95 -6.85 -21.44
C SER A 471 10.93 -7.61 -20.53
N GLY A 472 11.99 -6.97 -20.05
CA GLY A 472 12.96 -7.58 -19.14
C GLY A 472 12.65 -7.40 -17.65
N ARG A 473 11.66 -6.56 -17.29
CA ARG A 473 11.45 -6.14 -15.89
C ARG A 473 10.82 -7.22 -15.00
N PHE A 474 10.20 -8.24 -15.57
CA PHE A 474 9.63 -9.37 -14.80
C PHE A 474 10.70 -10.13 -13.99
N SER A 475 11.94 -10.17 -14.47
CA SER A 475 13.10 -10.78 -13.80
C SER A 475 14.02 -9.74 -13.15
N ALA A 476 13.47 -8.60 -12.75
CA ALA A 476 14.17 -7.58 -11.98
C ALA A 476 14.59 -8.12 -10.59
N ILE A 477 15.85 -7.91 -10.23
CA ILE A 477 16.47 -8.35 -8.97
C ILE A 477 16.99 -7.09 -8.27
N PHE A 478 16.93 -7.07 -6.94
CA PHE A 478 17.47 -5.96 -6.15
C PHE A 478 18.98 -5.77 -6.36
N ASN A 479 19.37 -4.51 -6.48
CA ASN A 479 20.76 -4.06 -6.44
C ASN A 479 20.81 -2.75 -5.63
N ARG A 480 21.61 -2.73 -4.56
CA ARG A 480 21.75 -1.57 -3.66
C ARG A 480 22.29 -0.32 -4.37
N ASP A 481 23.05 -0.52 -5.45
CA ASP A 481 23.77 0.54 -6.17
C ASP A 481 23.03 1.05 -7.42
N ASP A 482 21.89 0.44 -7.78
CA ASP A 482 21.06 0.81 -8.92
C ASP A 482 19.59 0.97 -8.51
N PHE A 483 19.07 2.21 -8.55
CA PHE A 483 17.67 2.47 -8.22
C PHE A 483 16.68 1.91 -9.25
N ASP A 484 17.12 1.78 -10.49
CA ASP A 484 16.29 1.21 -11.54
C ASP A 484 16.29 -0.34 -11.48
N CYS A 485 16.90 -0.95 -10.45
CA CYS A 485 16.98 -2.41 -10.31
C CYS A 485 15.62 -3.08 -10.13
N LEU A 486 14.68 -2.46 -9.40
CA LEU A 486 13.30 -2.96 -9.18
C LEU A 486 12.21 -2.10 -9.84
N SER A 487 12.53 -0.88 -10.26
CA SER A 487 11.63 0.02 -11.00
C SER A 487 10.89 -0.68 -12.14
N SER A 488 9.59 -0.45 -12.27
CA SER A 488 8.73 -1.05 -13.29
C SER A 488 8.62 -2.59 -13.28
N LYS A 489 9.07 -3.31 -12.23
CA LYS A 489 8.91 -4.78 -12.10
C LYS A 489 7.45 -5.24 -12.07
N LEU A 490 6.58 -4.50 -11.39
CA LEU A 490 5.15 -4.77 -11.21
C LEU A 490 4.32 -4.00 -12.25
N LEU A 491 4.72 -2.76 -12.55
CA LEU A 491 4.08 -1.87 -13.51
C LEU A 491 4.26 -2.36 -14.96
N SER A 492 5.38 -3.01 -15.30
CA SER A 492 5.55 -3.66 -16.61
C SER A 492 4.47 -4.70 -16.87
N GLN A 493 4.03 -5.42 -15.83
CA GLN A 493 2.98 -6.44 -15.92
C GLN A 493 1.65 -5.79 -16.31
N LEU A 494 1.30 -4.65 -15.69
CA LEU A 494 0.10 -3.86 -15.99
C LEU A 494 0.06 -3.33 -17.44
N VAL A 495 1.21 -2.94 -18.00
CA VAL A 495 1.26 -2.29 -19.33
C VAL A 495 1.57 -3.24 -20.49
N ILE A 496 1.98 -4.48 -20.21
CA ILE A 496 2.20 -5.54 -21.19
C ILE A 496 1.00 -6.50 -21.27
N SER A 497 0.22 -6.65 -20.19
CA SER A 497 -1.02 -7.47 -20.14
C SER A 497 -2.14 -6.97 -21.04
#